data_AF-A0A1M4Z576-F1
#
_entry.id   AF-A0A1M4Z576-F1
#
_cell.length_a   1.000
_cell.length_b   1.000
_cell.length_c   1.000
_cell.angle_alpha   90.00
_cell.angle_beta   90.00
_cell.angle_gamma   90.00
#
_symmetry.space_group_name_H-M   'P 1'
#
loop_
_entity.id
_entity.type
_entity.pdbx_description
1 polymer ?
#
loop_
_entity_poly.entity_id
_entity_poly.type
_entity_poly.pdbx_seq_one_letter_code
_entity_poly.pdbx_strand_id
1 'polypeptide(L)'
;MRTIEGNKIASKLFREDIRSKDFNKEFERIFEIKIEDFLSDYEYDEIDEFPIEIENRGIMIGFIAKTIKVPPQIAYIDLDVYNHPQHIGYLAKKIPVPSAFKKSADIDKHLTPFDNLRLYYSLYNPEQIDRIIFHYENLRYELSLTGDHVVSRIRVCLAENESTINMSTYYLFDN
;
A
#
# COMPACT_ATOMS: atom_id res chain seq x y z
N MET A 1 13.62 20.86 1.71
CA MET A 1 12.98 19.67 1.10
C MET A 1 11.91 20.15 0.15
N ARG A 2 12.07 19.95 -1.16
CA ARG A 2 11.00 20.21 -2.13
C ARG A 2 10.07 19.00 -2.08
N THR A 3 8.87 19.18 -1.55
CA THR A 3 7.76 18.25 -1.77
C THR A 3 7.44 18.28 -3.25
N ILE A 4 7.92 17.28 -4.00
CA ILE A 4 7.53 17.11 -5.39
C ILE A 4 6.12 16.53 -5.34
N GLU A 5 5.11 17.40 -5.49
CA GLU A 5 3.68 17.02 -5.52
C GLU A 5 3.37 15.95 -6.59
N GLY A 6 4.28 15.70 -7.54
CA GLY A 6 4.17 14.67 -8.57
C GLY A 6 4.53 13.24 -8.14
N ASN A 7 5.12 13.00 -6.96
CA ASN A 7 5.63 11.67 -6.57
C ASN A 7 4.65 10.92 -5.66
N LYS A 8 3.35 11.13 -5.85
CA LYS A 8 2.31 10.51 -5.02
C LYS A 8 1.76 9.25 -5.69
N ILE A 9 1.59 8.19 -4.91
CA ILE A 9 0.87 6.98 -5.31
C ILE A 9 -0.57 7.37 -5.62
N ALA A 10 -0.97 7.18 -6.87
CA ALA A 10 -2.30 7.49 -7.38
C ALA A 10 -2.98 6.23 -7.93
N SER A 11 -4.30 6.27 -8.08
CA SER A 11 -5.11 5.13 -8.51
C SER A 11 -4.68 4.53 -9.85
N LYS A 12 -4.11 5.34 -10.75
CA LYS A 12 -3.58 4.92 -12.06
C LYS A 12 -2.38 3.98 -12.01
N LEU A 13 -1.77 3.76 -10.84
CA LEU A 13 -0.73 2.73 -10.70
C LEU A 13 -1.32 1.32 -10.53
N PHE A 14 -2.62 1.20 -10.25
CA PHE A 14 -3.25 -0.09 -9.95
C PHE A 14 -4.06 -0.57 -11.14
N ARG A 15 -4.06 -1.88 -11.38
CA ARG A 15 -4.86 -2.55 -12.44
C ARG A 15 -4.51 -2.13 -13.88
N GLU A 16 -3.41 -1.43 -14.08
CA GLU A 16 -2.88 -1.10 -15.41
C GLU A 16 -1.88 -2.15 -15.88
N ASP A 17 -1.76 -2.30 -17.21
CA ASP A 17 -0.70 -3.14 -17.80
C ASP A 17 0.66 -2.49 -17.52
N ILE A 18 1.50 -3.20 -16.77
CA ILE A 18 2.84 -2.73 -16.39
C ILE A 18 3.77 -2.51 -17.59
N ARG A 19 3.43 -3.05 -18.78
CA ARG A 19 4.18 -2.86 -20.02
C ARG A 19 3.78 -1.57 -20.76
N SER A 20 2.75 -0.87 -20.28
CA SER A 20 2.28 0.35 -20.94
C SER A 20 3.24 1.51 -20.67
N LYS A 21 3.52 2.31 -21.72
CA LYS A 21 4.46 3.44 -21.61
C LYS A 21 4.04 4.50 -20.59
N ASP A 22 2.74 4.68 -20.41
CA ASP A 22 2.22 5.67 -19.47
C ASP A 22 2.30 5.18 -18.03
N PHE A 23 2.17 3.86 -17.81
CA PHE A 23 2.50 3.24 -16.52
C PHE A 23 3.97 3.43 -16.16
N ASN A 24 4.89 3.11 -17.08
CA ASN A 24 6.34 3.22 -16.83
C ASN A 24 6.72 4.63 -16.37
N LYS A 25 6.27 5.66 -17.09
CA LYS A 25 6.53 7.07 -16.72
C LYS A 25 6.04 7.40 -15.32
N GLU A 26 4.88 6.87 -14.93
CA GLU A 26 4.29 7.15 -13.63
C GLU A 26 5.05 6.43 -12.51
N PHE A 27 5.34 5.14 -12.71
CA PHE A 27 6.10 4.31 -11.79
C PHE A 27 7.49 4.90 -11.53
N GLU A 28 8.23 5.18 -12.60
CA GLU A 28 9.60 5.72 -12.53
C GLU A 28 9.63 7.09 -11.86
N ARG A 29 8.59 7.92 -12.08
CA ARG A 29 8.49 9.22 -11.42
C ARG A 29 8.28 9.11 -9.91
N ILE A 30 7.47 8.15 -9.47
CA ILE A 30 7.14 7.97 -8.05
C ILE A 30 8.29 7.30 -7.30
N PHE A 31 8.80 6.21 -7.87
CA PHE A 31 9.78 5.36 -7.20
C PHE A 31 11.22 5.70 -7.57
N GLU A 32 11.47 6.55 -8.57
CA GLU A 32 12.83 6.90 -9.00
C GLU A 32 13.69 5.64 -9.28
N ILE A 33 13.07 4.64 -9.91
CA ILE A 33 13.65 3.36 -10.36
C ILE A 33 13.08 3.08 -11.74
N LYS A 34 13.93 2.67 -12.68
CA LYS A 34 13.49 2.22 -14.00
C LYS A 34 12.70 0.93 -13.89
N ILE A 35 11.61 0.83 -14.64
CA ILE A 35 10.78 -0.37 -14.58
C ILE A 35 11.54 -1.61 -15.04
N GLU A 36 12.48 -1.47 -15.98
CA GLU A 36 13.30 -2.59 -16.46
C GLU A 36 14.24 -3.12 -15.38
N ASP A 37 14.78 -2.23 -14.54
CA ASP A 37 15.62 -2.63 -13.39
C ASP A 37 14.77 -3.29 -12.30
N PHE A 38 13.53 -2.84 -12.12
CA PHE A 38 12.59 -3.42 -11.15
C PHE A 38 12.08 -4.81 -11.57
N LEU A 39 11.97 -5.07 -12.87
CA LEU A 39 11.47 -6.33 -13.43
C LEU A 39 12.59 -7.23 -13.98
N SER A 40 13.86 -6.93 -13.72
CA SER A 40 14.99 -7.64 -14.33
C SER A 40 14.98 -9.14 -14.05
N ASP A 41 14.42 -9.52 -12.91
CA ASP A 41 14.41 -10.89 -12.41
C ASP A 41 13.09 -11.61 -12.72
N TYR A 42 12.18 -10.98 -13.47
CA TYR A 42 10.86 -11.51 -13.81
C TYR A 42 10.68 -11.72 -15.31
N GLU A 43 10.19 -12.89 -15.69
CA GLU A 43 9.62 -13.09 -17.02
C GLU A 43 8.18 -12.56 -17.04
N TYR A 44 7.87 -11.66 -17.98
CA TYR A 44 6.56 -11.01 -18.09
C TYR A 44 5.38 -11.98 -18.26
N ASP A 45 5.65 -13.22 -18.68
CA ASP A 45 4.66 -14.27 -18.88
C ASP A 45 4.39 -15.11 -17.61
N GLU A 46 5.19 -14.92 -16.54
CA GLU A 46 5.15 -15.69 -15.28
C GLU A 46 5.29 -14.79 -14.05
N ILE A 47 4.74 -13.57 -14.04
CA ILE A 47 4.66 -12.83 -12.76
C ILE A 47 3.66 -13.56 -11.86
N ASP A 48 4.22 -14.46 -11.06
CA ASP A 48 3.55 -15.21 -10.01
C ASP A 48 2.90 -14.26 -9.01
N GLU A 49 2.02 -14.82 -8.18
CA GLU A 49 1.30 -14.10 -7.11
C GLU A 49 2.22 -13.43 -6.07
N PHE A 50 3.53 -13.69 -6.13
CA PHE A 50 4.52 -13.17 -5.19
C PHE A 50 4.81 -11.68 -5.43
N PRO A 51 4.83 -10.87 -4.35
CA PRO A 51 5.21 -9.48 -4.48
C PRO A 51 6.71 -9.33 -4.75
N ILE A 52 7.07 -8.21 -5.38
CA ILE A 52 8.46 -7.80 -5.54
C ILE A 52 8.81 -6.85 -4.42
N GLU A 53 9.83 -7.22 -3.64
CA GLU A 53 10.42 -6.37 -2.63
C GLU A 53 11.56 -5.55 -3.23
N ILE A 54 11.53 -4.24 -2.98
CA ILE A 54 12.63 -3.33 -3.24
C ILE A 54 13.41 -3.24 -1.92
N GLU A 55 14.19 -4.28 -1.61
CA GLU A 55 14.76 -4.58 -0.28
C GLU A 55 15.43 -3.36 0.39
N ASN A 56 16.23 -2.61 -0.36
CA ASN A 56 16.94 -1.42 0.17
C ASN A 56 16.07 -0.17 0.35
N ARG A 57 14.78 -0.27 -0.01
CA ARG A 57 13.85 0.85 0.00
C ARG A 57 12.57 0.54 0.75
N GLY A 58 12.41 -0.58 1.47
CA GLY A 58 11.22 -0.82 2.30
C GLY A 58 9.89 -0.66 1.55
N ILE A 59 9.86 -1.02 0.27
CA ILE A 59 8.69 -0.95 -0.62
C ILE A 59 8.47 -2.35 -1.18
N MET A 60 7.23 -2.83 -1.10
CA MET A 60 6.83 -4.11 -1.67
C MET A 60 5.65 -3.89 -2.61
N ILE A 61 5.71 -4.48 -3.79
CA ILE A 61 4.72 -4.30 -4.85
C ILE A 61 4.10 -5.66 -5.15
N GLY A 62 2.84 -5.82 -4.81
CA GLY A 62 2.08 -7.05 -5.08
C GLY A 62 1.32 -6.96 -6.38
N PHE A 63 1.22 -8.09 -7.08
CA PHE A 63 0.54 -8.20 -8.37
C PHE A 63 -0.80 -8.94 -8.24
N ILE A 64 -1.69 -8.69 -9.20
CA ILE A 64 -2.97 -9.38 -9.25
C ILE A 64 -2.73 -10.80 -9.79
N ALA A 65 -2.85 -11.78 -8.91
CA ALA A 65 -2.90 -13.19 -9.24
C ALA A 65 -4.06 -13.48 -10.21
N LYS A 66 -3.76 -13.84 -11.46
CA LYS A 66 -4.77 -14.25 -12.45
C LYS A 66 -4.32 -15.52 -13.18
N THR A 67 -5.23 -16.48 -13.28
CA THR A 67 -5.08 -17.74 -14.03
C THR A 67 -5.20 -17.58 -15.55
N ILE A 68 -5.35 -16.34 -16.04
CA ILE A 68 -5.50 -15.99 -17.45
C ILE A 68 -4.28 -15.20 -17.91
N LYS A 69 -3.87 -15.40 -19.18
CA LYS A 69 -2.77 -14.70 -19.87
C LYS A 69 -3.04 -13.20 -20.06
N VAL A 70 -3.27 -12.48 -18.97
CA VAL A 70 -3.29 -11.03 -18.98
C VAL A 70 -1.93 -10.53 -18.52
N PRO A 71 -1.48 -9.38 -19.02
CA PRO A 71 -0.32 -8.69 -18.48
C PRO A 71 -0.40 -8.58 -16.95
N PRO A 72 0.75 -8.64 -16.26
CA PRO A 72 0.80 -8.38 -14.84
C PRO A 72 0.30 -6.97 -14.53
N GLN A 73 -0.39 -6.82 -13.40
CA GLN A 73 -0.97 -5.57 -12.94
C GLN A 73 -0.72 -5.42 -11.45
N ILE A 74 -0.35 -4.22 -10.98
CA ILE A 74 -0.17 -3.99 -9.55
C ILE A 74 -1.53 -4.10 -8.84
N ALA A 75 -1.58 -4.94 -7.82
CA ALA A 75 -2.69 -5.09 -6.88
C ALA A 75 -2.58 -4.11 -5.71
N TYR A 76 -1.39 -4.01 -5.13
CA TYR A 76 -1.12 -3.16 -3.97
C TYR A 76 0.34 -2.73 -3.91
N ILE A 77 0.58 -1.63 -3.22
CA ILE A 77 1.91 -1.16 -2.82
C ILE A 77 1.93 -1.11 -1.30
N ASP A 78 2.91 -1.74 -0.70
CA ASP A 78 3.11 -1.83 0.74
C ASP A 78 4.40 -1.11 1.12
N LEU A 79 4.28 -0.17 2.05
CA LEU A 79 5.37 0.70 2.48
C LEU A 79 5.72 0.38 3.93
N ASP A 80 6.97 0.01 4.18
CA ASP A 80 7.54 0.06 5.53
C ASP A 80 7.72 1.55 5.88
N VAL A 81 6.93 2.02 6.85
CA VAL A 81 7.02 3.41 7.34
C VAL A 81 7.65 3.48 8.73
N TYR A 82 7.92 2.32 9.34
CA TYR A 82 8.63 2.23 10.61
C TYR A 82 10.12 2.48 10.40
N ASN A 83 10.74 1.69 9.52
CA ASN A 83 12.17 1.81 9.21
C ASN A 83 12.44 2.91 8.19
N HIS A 84 11.43 3.26 7.37
CA HIS A 84 11.56 4.27 6.31
C HIS A 84 10.43 5.33 6.38
N PRO A 85 10.42 6.19 7.42
CA PRO A 85 9.35 7.17 7.64
C PRO A 85 9.18 8.17 6.49
N GLN A 86 10.20 8.37 5.65
CA GLN A 86 10.11 9.18 4.44
C GLN A 86 9.06 8.70 3.43
N HIS A 87 8.66 7.43 3.45
CA HIS A 87 7.66 6.88 2.52
C HIS A 87 6.26 7.42 2.72
N ILE A 88 5.96 8.02 3.88
CA ILE A 88 4.74 8.82 4.07
C ILE A 88 4.66 9.94 3.01
N GLY A 89 5.82 10.39 2.50
CA GLY A 89 5.94 11.32 1.39
C GLY A 89 5.37 10.81 0.06
N TYR A 90 5.25 9.50 -0.15
CA TYR A 90 4.63 8.91 -1.36
C TYR A 90 3.10 8.82 -1.28
N LEU A 91 2.51 8.97 -0.09
CA LEU A 91 1.07 8.85 0.07
C LEU A 91 0.36 10.09 -0.48
N ALA A 92 -0.69 9.88 -1.30
CA ALA A 92 -1.56 10.96 -1.77
C ALA A 92 -2.21 11.70 -0.59
N LYS A 93 -2.53 10.98 0.49
CA LYS A 93 -2.97 11.57 1.75
C LYS A 93 -1.88 11.52 2.81
N LYS A 94 -1.68 12.65 3.50
CA LYS A 94 -0.86 12.68 4.72
C LYS A 94 -1.56 11.90 5.83
N ILE A 95 -0.99 10.77 6.23
CA ILE A 95 -1.46 9.96 7.36
C ILE A 95 -0.86 10.52 8.66
N PRO A 96 -1.65 10.62 9.74
CA PRO A 96 -1.14 11.03 11.05
C PRO A 96 -0.01 10.12 11.54
N VAL A 97 0.95 10.72 12.24
CA VAL A 97 2.14 10.06 12.79
C VAL A 97 1.75 9.11 13.94
N PRO A 98 2.54 8.05 14.23
CA PRO A 98 2.31 6.99 15.23
C PRO A 98 1.71 7.37 16.58
N SER A 99 1.96 8.57 17.09
CA SER A 99 1.39 9.02 18.38
C SER A 99 -0.14 9.25 18.35
N ALA A 100 -0.79 9.15 17.20
CA ALA A 100 -2.18 9.54 16.97
C ALA A 100 -3.23 8.45 17.23
N PHE A 101 -2.85 7.20 17.53
CA PHE A 101 -3.79 6.07 17.57
C PHE A 101 -3.79 5.30 18.90
N LYS A 102 -3.38 5.94 20.00
CA LYS A 102 -3.32 5.32 21.33
C LYS A 102 -4.70 4.98 21.91
N LYS A 103 -5.76 5.65 21.45
CA LYS A 103 -7.15 5.39 21.82
C LYS A 103 -8.04 5.51 20.60
N SER A 104 -9.15 4.77 20.58
CA SER A 104 -10.17 4.84 19.51
C SER A 104 -10.64 6.28 19.24
N ALA A 105 -10.81 7.09 20.29
CA ALA A 105 -11.21 8.49 20.17
C ALA A 105 -10.21 9.39 19.39
N ASP A 106 -8.92 9.06 19.42
CA ASP A 106 -7.90 9.78 18.66
C ASP A 106 -7.99 9.41 17.17
N ILE A 107 -8.38 8.16 16.87
CA ILE A 107 -8.61 7.68 15.51
C ILE A 107 -9.78 8.42 14.88
N ASP A 108 -10.90 8.52 15.60
CA ASP A 108 -12.08 9.23 15.10
C ASP A 108 -11.73 10.66 14.72
N LYS A 109 -10.96 11.38 15.54
CA LYS A 109 -10.55 12.76 15.25
C LYS A 109 -9.66 12.89 14.02
N HIS A 110 -8.77 11.92 13.80
CA HIS A 110 -7.78 11.98 12.73
C HIS A 110 -8.28 11.39 11.41
N LEU A 111 -9.22 10.44 11.48
CA LEU A 111 -9.68 9.66 10.35
C LEU A 111 -11.17 9.85 10.00
N THR A 112 -11.93 10.66 10.76
CA THR A 112 -13.30 11.06 10.38
C THR A 112 -13.48 11.61 8.97
N PRO A 113 -12.52 12.35 8.36
CA PRO A 113 -12.72 12.84 7.00
C PRO A 113 -12.62 11.74 5.93
N PHE A 114 -12.44 10.47 6.30
CA PHE A 114 -12.31 9.34 5.40
C PHE A 114 -13.56 8.47 5.38
N ASP A 115 -13.83 7.90 4.21
CA ASP A 115 -14.94 6.98 4.03
C ASP A 115 -14.53 5.55 4.41
N ASN A 116 -15.52 4.71 4.75
CA ASN A 116 -15.31 3.28 5.04
C ASN A 116 -14.25 2.97 6.11
N LEU A 117 -14.18 3.81 7.16
CA LEU A 117 -13.29 3.60 8.30
C LEU A 117 -13.65 2.30 9.05
N ARG A 118 -12.66 1.43 9.25
CA ARG A 118 -12.76 0.15 9.95
C ARG A 118 -11.58 -0.07 10.85
N LEU A 119 -11.84 -0.57 12.06
CA LEU A 119 -10.84 -0.90 13.06
C LEU A 119 -10.86 -2.40 13.33
N TYR A 120 -9.70 -3.04 13.22
CA TYR A 120 -9.50 -4.44 13.54
C TYR A 120 -8.66 -4.53 14.80
N TYR A 121 -9.24 -5.15 15.82
CA TYR A 121 -8.61 -5.34 17.12
C TYR A 121 -7.89 -6.67 17.18
N SER A 122 -6.89 -6.75 18.05
CA SER A 122 -6.18 -8.00 18.29
C SER A 122 -7.11 -9.06 18.86
N LEU A 123 -6.99 -10.28 18.35
CA LEU A 123 -7.73 -11.44 18.88
C LEU A 123 -7.34 -11.76 20.33
N TYR A 124 -6.14 -11.36 20.75
CA TYR A 124 -5.60 -11.65 22.08
C TYR A 124 -5.69 -10.46 23.05
N ASN A 125 -5.88 -9.24 22.52
CA ASN A 125 -6.04 -8.02 23.31
C ASN A 125 -7.08 -7.07 22.68
N PRO A 126 -8.34 -7.08 23.16
CA PRO A 126 -9.41 -6.26 22.58
C PRO A 126 -9.22 -4.74 22.69
N GLU A 127 -8.29 -4.27 23.53
CA GLU A 127 -7.94 -2.84 23.64
C GLU A 127 -6.87 -2.42 22.61
N GLN A 128 -6.20 -3.40 22.00
CA GLN A 128 -5.16 -3.18 20.99
C GLN A 128 -5.75 -3.20 19.59
N ILE A 129 -5.43 -2.17 18.82
CA ILE A 129 -5.82 -2.05 17.41
C ILE A 129 -4.64 -2.53 16.57
N ASP A 130 -4.85 -3.60 15.81
CA ASP A 130 -3.81 -4.20 14.96
C ASP A 130 -3.84 -3.62 13.54
N ARG A 131 -5.03 -3.26 13.04
CA ARG A 131 -5.18 -2.70 11.70
C ARG A 131 -6.27 -1.64 11.62
N ILE A 132 -6.01 -0.61 10.83
CA ILE A 132 -6.98 0.42 10.48
C ILE A 132 -7.13 0.44 8.96
N ILE A 133 -8.37 0.43 8.46
CA ILE A 133 -8.67 0.52 7.03
C ILE A 133 -9.58 1.71 6.78
N PHE A 134 -9.28 2.50 5.75
CA PHE A 134 -10.15 3.59 5.30
C PHE A 134 -9.92 3.91 3.82
N HIS A 135 -10.85 4.65 3.22
CA HIS A 135 -10.77 5.10 1.84
C HIS A 135 -10.48 6.59 1.75
N TYR A 136 -9.67 6.97 0.76
CA TYR A 136 -9.45 8.36 0.38
C TYR A 136 -9.39 8.44 -1.14
N GLU A 137 -10.30 9.21 -1.73
CA GLU A 137 -10.55 9.24 -3.18
C GLU A 137 -10.79 7.80 -3.71
N ASN A 138 -10.03 7.37 -4.72
CA ASN A 138 -10.14 6.03 -5.31
C ASN A 138 -9.16 5.02 -4.69
N LEU A 139 -8.59 5.33 -3.52
CA LEU A 139 -7.58 4.50 -2.86
C LEU A 139 -8.09 3.97 -1.52
N ARG A 140 -7.75 2.73 -1.23
CA ARG A 140 -7.90 2.11 0.09
C ARG A 140 -6.54 2.07 0.77
N TYR A 141 -6.52 2.50 2.02
CA TYR A 141 -5.37 2.49 2.89
C TYR A 141 -5.57 1.44 3.97
N GLU A 142 -4.57 0.58 4.18
CA GLU A 142 -4.51 -0.33 5.32
C GLU A 142 -3.26 -0.03 6.13
N LEU A 143 -3.45 0.35 7.39
CA LEU A 143 -2.40 0.71 8.32
C LEU A 143 -2.24 -0.47 9.27
N SER A 144 -1.06 -1.07 9.31
CA SER A 144 -0.69 -2.05 10.32
C SER A 144 -0.04 -1.34 11.50
N LEU A 145 -0.42 -1.71 12.71
CA LEU A 145 0.08 -1.12 13.94
C LEU A 145 0.91 -2.15 14.71
N THR A 146 1.97 -1.69 15.37
CA THR A 146 2.68 -2.47 16.39
C THR A 146 1.88 -2.48 17.70
N GLY A 147 2.28 -3.32 18.67
CA GLY A 147 1.71 -3.31 20.02
C GLY A 147 1.81 -1.96 20.75
N ASP A 148 2.71 -1.07 20.33
CA ASP A 148 2.88 0.28 20.88
C ASP A 148 2.01 1.33 20.15
N HIS A 149 1.03 0.89 19.35
CA HIS A 149 0.17 1.73 18.51
C HIS A 149 0.91 2.55 17.45
N VAL A 150 2.11 2.11 17.08
CA VAL A 150 2.92 2.75 16.04
C VAL A 150 2.52 2.17 14.70
N VAL A 151 2.16 3.03 13.73
CA VAL A 151 1.96 2.59 12.35
C VAL A 151 3.29 2.07 11.82
N SER A 152 3.36 0.76 11.57
CA SER A 152 4.57 0.12 11.07
C SER A 152 4.60 0.08 9.55
N ARG A 153 3.44 -0.23 8.95
CA ARG A 153 3.29 -0.39 7.51
C ARG A 153 2.04 0.28 7.00
N ILE A 154 2.11 0.79 5.79
CA ILE A 154 0.98 1.37 5.09
C ILE A 154 0.87 0.71 3.73
N ARG A 155 -0.24 0.00 3.52
CA ARG A 155 -0.60 -0.56 2.24
C ARG A 155 -1.60 0.35 1.53
N VAL A 156 -1.38 0.54 0.24
CA VAL A 156 -2.27 1.30 -0.64
C VAL A 156 -2.68 0.39 -1.80
N CYS A 157 -3.97 0.35 -2.08
CA CYS A 157 -4.54 -0.32 -3.25
C CYS A 157 -5.72 0.48 -3.80
N LEU A 158 -6.28 0.04 -4.92
CA LEU A 158 -7.50 0.63 -5.45
C LEU A 158 -8.67 0.38 -4.49
N ALA A 159 -9.47 1.40 -4.20
CA ALA A 159 -10.70 1.23 -3.44
C ALA A 159 -11.70 0.39 -4.24
N GLU A 160 -12.23 -0.67 -3.64
CA GLU A 160 -13.31 -1.48 -4.21
C GLU A 160 -14.54 -1.43 -3.31
N ASN A 161 -15.73 -1.50 -3.91
CA ASN A 161 -16.95 -1.72 -3.16
C ASN A 161 -16.96 -3.18 -2.64
N GLU A 162 -17.27 -3.33 -1.36
CA GLU A 162 -17.02 -4.51 -0.51
C GLU A 162 -17.72 -5.82 -0.89
N SER A 163 -18.40 -5.89 -2.05
CA SER A 163 -19.18 -7.05 -2.46
C SER A 163 -18.35 -8.24 -2.93
N THR A 164 -17.04 -8.10 -3.08
CA THR A 164 -16.15 -9.23 -3.39
C THR A 164 -15.10 -9.29 -2.31
N ILE A 165 -15.28 -10.22 -1.37
CA ILE A 165 -14.19 -10.73 -0.54
C ILE A 165 -13.14 -11.24 -1.53
N ASN A 166 -12.14 -10.41 -1.82
CA ASN A 166 -11.04 -10.80 -2.69
C ASN A 166 -10.13 -11.69 -1.84
N MET A 167 -10.36 -13.01 -1.91
CA MET A 167 -9.64 -14.05 -1.17
C MET A 167 -8.19 -14.24 -1.67
N SER A 168 -7.63 -13.28 -2.40
CA SER A 168 -6.24 -13.32 -2.84
C SER A 168 -5.30 -13.44 -1.64
N THR A 169 -4.29 -14.28 -1.75
CA THR A 169 -3.23 -14.37 -0.76
C THR A 169 -2.49 -13.05 -0.70
N TYR A 170 -2.49 -12.41 0.47
CA TYR A 170 -1.76 -11.17 0.68
C TYR A 170 -0.46 -11.47 1.41
N TYR A 171 0.64 -11.37 0.69
CA TYR A 171 1.97 -11.50 1.25
C TYR A 171 2.32 -10.28 2.10
N LEU A 172 3.17 -10.52 3.09
CA LEU A 172 3.78 -9.52 3.97
C LEU A 172 5.30 -9.67 3.80
N PHE A 173 6.07 -8.59 4.01
CA PHE A 173 7.52 -8.71 4.27
C PHE A 173 7.75 -9.85 5.27
N ASP A 174 8.73 -10.69 4.98
CA ASP A 174 9.26 -11.61 5.97
C ASP A 174 9.91 -10.75 7.07
N ASN A 175 9.47 -10.93 8.32
CA ASN A 175 10.04 -10.24 9.49
C ASN A 175 11.37 -10.87 9.89
#